data_AF-A0A534LVN1-F1
#
_entry.id   AF-A0A534LVN1-F1
#
_cell.length_a   1.000
_cell.length_b   1.000
_cell.length_c   1.000
_cell.angle_alpha   90.00
_cell.angle_beta   90.00
_cell.angle_gamma   90.00
#
_symmetry.space_group_name_H-M   'P 1'
#
loop_
_entity.id
_entity.type
_entity.pdbx_description
1 polymer ?
#
loop_
_entity_poly.entity_id
_entity_poly.type
_entity_poly.pdbx_seq_one_letter_code
_entity_poly.pdbx_strand_id
1 'polypeptide(L)' 'MIEITAAVFRAMEGHAREAFPEECCGFLLGHVSEPRRVEEAKRAKNVAVADRTRRYEIDPLELLHADDDARARG' A
#
# COMPACT_ATOMS: atom_id res chain seq x y z
N MET A 1 0.44 16.09 9.49
CA MET A 1 1.37 16.00 8.34
C MET A 1 1.65 14.52 8.03
N ILE A 2 2.14 14.17 6.84
CA ILE A 2 2.63 12.80 6.54
C ILE A 2 4.04 12.89 5.96
N GLU A 3 4.95 12.11 6.50
CA GLU A 3 6.33 12.01 6.05
C GLU A 3 6.54 10.68 5.34
N ILE A 4 7.12 10.74 4.15
CA ILE A 4 7.41 9.58 3.32
C ILE A 4 8.86 9.72 2.87
N THR A 5 9.68 8.70 3.12
CA THR A 5 11.07 8.71 2.66
C THR A 5 11.14 8.54 1.14
N ALA A 6 12.19 9.05 0.52
CA ALA A 6 12.40 8.89 -0.92
C ALA A 6 12.52 7.41 -1.36
N ALA A 7 12.90 6.52 -0.44
CA ALA A 7 12.96 5.08 -0.71
C ALA A 7 11.55 4.48 -0.80
N VAL A 8 10.69 4.76 0.18
CA VAL A 8 9.28 4.32 0.19
C VAL A 8 8.54 4.89 -1.02
N PHE A 9 8.73 6.17 -1.33
CA PHE A 9 8.12 6.80 -2.50
C PHE A 9 8.51 6.10 -3.82
N ARG A 10 9.80 5.78 -3.99
CA ARG A 10 10.28 5.03 -5.18
C ARG A 10 9.72 3.62 -5.25
N ALA A 11 9.55 2.94 -4.11
CA ALA A 11 8.91 1.62 -4.08
C ALA A 11 7.44 1.69 -4.52
N MET A 12 6.70 2.71 -4.08
CA MET A 12 5.33 2.98 -4.54
C MET A 12 5.29 3.27 -6.05
N GLU A 13 6.19 4.15 -6.54
CA GLU A 13 6.26 4.48 -7.96
C GLU A 13 6.57 3.26 -8.82
N GLY A 14 7.52 2.42 -8.39
CA GLY A 14 7.84 1.16 -9.06
C GLY A 14 6.62 0.23 -9.14
N HIS A 15 5.88 0.09 -8.04
CA HIS A 15 4.65 -0.70 -8.03
C HIS A 15 3.60 -0.14 -9.00
N ALA A 16 3.37 1.16 -8.97
CA ALA A 16 2.40 1.80 -9.87
C ALA A 16 2.75 1.60 -11.34
N ARG A 17 4.04 1.67 -11.70
CA ARG A 17 4.52 1.41 -13.07
C ARG A 17 4.32 -0.03 -13.49
N GLU A 18 4.54 -0.99 -12.59
CA GLU A 18 4.35 -2.42 -12.86
C GLU A 18 2.87 -2.81 -12.96
N ALA A 19 2.00 -2.15 -12.19
CA ALA A 19 0.56 -2.41 -12.19
C ALA A 19 -0.16 -1.85 -13.43
N PHE A 20 0.42 -0.85 -14.10
CA PHE A 20 -0.17 -0.23 -15.28
C PHE A 20 -0.51 -1.27 -16.38
N PRO A 21 -1.71 -1.22 -16.99
CA PRO A 21 -2.73 -0.15 -16.94
C PRO A 21 -3.78 -0.32 -15.84
N GLU A 22 -3.65 -1.32 -14.96
CA GLU A 22 -4.55 -1.48 -13.83
C GLU A 22 -4.27 -0.43 -12.74
N GLU A 23 -5.30 -0.09 -11.99
CA GLU A 23 -5.20 0.77 -10.81
C GLU A 23 -4.36 0.04 -9.76
N CYS A 24 -3.31 0.72 -9.29
CA CYS A 24 -2.39 0.21 -8.28
C CYS A 24 -2.98 0.38 -6.87
N CYS A 25 -2.85 -0.64 -6.02
CA CYS A 25 -3.26 -0.57 -4.62
C CYS A 25 -2.19 -1.17 -3.68
N GLY A 26 -2.30 -0.90 -2.39
CA GLY A 26 -1.32 -1.32 -1.40
C GLY A 26 -1.55 -0.68 -0.04
N PHE A 27 -0.64 -0.95 0.89
CA PHE A 27 -0.69 -0.46 2.25
C PHE A 27 0.54 0.39 2.55
N LEU A 28 0.34 1.45 3.34
CA LEU A 28 1.41 2.26 3.91
C LEU A 28 1.48 1.93 5.39
N LEU A 29 2.60 1.35 5.83
CA LEU A 29 2.83 0.94 7.21
C LEU A 29 3.82 1.88 7.88
N GLY A 30 3.60 2.17 9.16
CA GLY A 30 4.44 3.04 9.96
C GLY A 30 3.68 3.64 11.14
N HIS A 31 4.15 4.78 11.63
CA HIS A 31 3.64 5.37 12.87
C HIS A 31 2.59 6.47 12.62
N VAL A 32 1.53 6.44 13.42
CA VAL A 32 0.42 7.41 13.36
C VAL A 32 0.60 8.62 14.30
N SER A 33 1.66 8.65 15.12
CA SER A 33 2.05 9.83 15.89
C SER A 33 2.25 11.04 14.97
N GLU A 34 1.97 12.26 15.40
CA GLU A 34 2.21 13.44 14.57
C GLU A 34 3.69 13.86 14.61
N PRO A 35 4.38 14.02 13.46
CA PRO A 35 3.89 13.78 12.10
C PRO A 35 3.83 12.30 11.74
N ARG A 36 2.77 11.89 11.03
CA ARG A 36 2.58 10.49 10.61
C ARG A 36 3.76 10.09 9.73
N ARG A 37 4.41 8.97 10.02
CA ARG A 37 5.60 8.51 9.29
C ARG A 37 5.28 7.20 8.58
N VAL A 38 5.55 7.15 7.28
CA VAL A 38 5.50 5.89 6.51
C VAL A 38 6.89 5.29 6.46
N GLU A 39 7.01 4.06 6.94
CA GLU A 39 8.25 3.30 6.99
C GLU A 39 8.33 2.26 5.87
N GLU A 40 7.18 1.71 5.46
CA GLU A 40 7.09 0.67 4.45
C GLU A 40 5.87 0.88 3.54
N ALA A 41 6.06 0.64 2.24
CA ALA A 41 4.96 0.49 1.29
C ALA A 41 4.82 -0.99 0.91
N LYS A 42 3.78 -1.65 1.42
CA LYS A 42 3.48 -3.05 1.14
C LYS A 42 2.57 -3.13 -0.08
N ARG A 43 2.99 -3.91 -1.08
CA ARG A 43 2.23 -4.12 -2.32
C ARG A 43 1.00 -4.98 -2.04
N ALA A 44 -0.13 -4.63 -2.65
CA ALA A 44 -1.33 -5.46 -2.68
C ALA A 44 -1.75 -5.69 -4.14
N LYS A 45 -2.51 -6.77 -4.40
CA LYS A 45 -3.06 -7.01 -5.73
C LYS A 45 -4.45 -6.41 -5.85
N ASN A 46 -4.73 -5.79 -6.99
CA ASN A 46 -6.07 -5.34 -7.34
C ASN A 46 -6.93 -6.54 -7.75
N VAL A 47 -7.84 -6.97 -6.87
CA VAL A 47 -8.75 -8.10 -7.10
C VAL A 47 -10.13 -7.69 -7.66
N ALA A 48 -10.32 -6.42 -8.04
CA ALA A 48 -11.59 -5.95 -8.57
C ALA A 48 -11.99 -6.77 -9.82
N VAL A 49 -13.24 -7.17 -9.91
CA VAL A 49 -13.74 -7.99 -11.04
C VAL A 49 -14.08 -7.16 -12.29
N ALA A 50 -14.30 -5.85 -12.12
CA ALA A 50 -14.71 -4.95 -13.18
C ALA A 50 -14.01 -3.59 -13.07
N ASP A 51 -13.70 -2.98 -14.23
CA ASP A 51 -13.09 -1.65 -14.34
C ASP A 51 -11.75 -1.51 -13.56
N ARG A 52 -10.92 -2.56 -13.62
CA ARG A 52 -9.63 -2.65 -12.89
C ARG A 52 -8.64 -1.53 -13.22
N THR A 53 -8.84 -0.82 -14.33
CA THR A 53 -8.00 0.33 -14.72
C THR A 53 -8.36 1.63 -13.99
N ARG A 54 -9.48 1.66 -13.27
CA ARG A 54 -9.96 2.84 -12.53
C ARG A 54 -10.46 2.50 -11.13
N ARG A 55 -10.60 1.21 -10.82
CA ARG A 55 -11.06 0.68 -9.54
C ARG A 55 -10.08 -0.34 -9.04
N TYR A 56 -9.89 -0.34 -7.73
CA TYR A 56 -9.23 -1.41 -7.04
C TYR A 56 -10.13 -1.99 -5.97
N GLU A 57 -9.91 -3.27 -5.70
CA GLU A 57 -10.40 -3.97 -4.53
C GLU A 57 -9.19 -4.66 -3.90
N ILE A 58 -9.11 -4.63 -2.58
CA ILE A 58 -8.06 -5.30 -1.81
C ILE A 58 -8.67 -6.60 -1.30
N ASP A 59 -7.96 -7.71 -1.50
CA ASP A 59 -8.36 -8.98 -0.90
C ASP A 59 -8.44 -8.83 0.63
N PRO A 60 -9.60 -9.12 1.27
CA PRO A 60 -9.74 -9.03 2.71
C PRO A 60 -8.67 -9.80 3.49
N LEU A 61 -8.14 -10.90 2.94
CA LEU A 61 -7.07 -11.66 3.56
C LEU A 61 -5.73 -10.94 3.48
N GLU A 62 -5.43 -10.23 2.39
CA GLU A 62 -4.23 -9.38 2.30
C GLU A 62 -4.31 -8.22 3.29
N LEU A 63 -5.50 -7.65 3.51
CA LEU A 63 -5.72 -6.62 4.53
C LEU A 63 -5.46 -7.17 5.94
N LEU A 64 -6.01 -8.34 6.27
CA LEU A 64 -5.80 -8.98 7.57
C LEU A 64 -4.31 -9.24 7.82
N HIS A 65 -3.61 -9.82 6.85
CA HIS A 65 -2.17 -10.06 6.97
C HIS A 65 -1.35 -8.77 7.09
N ALA A 66 -1.75 -7.69 6.41
CA ALA A 66 -1.09 -6.40 6.56
C ALA A 66 -1.28 -5.80 7.96
N ASP A 67 -2.47 -5.96 8.55
CA ASP A 67 -2.76 -5.53 9.92
C ASP A 67 -1.98 -6.36 10.95
N ASP A 68 -1.95 -7.69 10.78
CA ASP A 68 -1.18 -8.60 11.64
C ASP A 68 0.33 -8.29 11.59
N ASP A 69 0.87 -8.09 10.39
CA ASP A 69 2.28 -7.70 10.20
C ASP A 69 2.60 -6.34 10.84
N ALA A 70 1.69 -5.38 10.77
CA ALA A 70 1.86 -4.07 11.39
C ALA A 70 1.92 -4.23 12.92
N ARG A 71 0.96 -4.94 13.52
CA ARG A 71 0.91 -5.18 14.98
C ARG A 71 2.14 -5.91 15.51
N ALA A 72 2.70 -6.83 14.72
CA ALA A 72 3.92 -7.54 15.10
C ALA A 72 5.15 -6.62 15.19
N ARG A 73 5.10 -5.44 14.56
CA ARG A 73 6.22 -4.48 14.45
C ARG A 73 6.10 -3.27 15.38
N GLY A 74 4.95 -3.06 16.02
CA GLY A 74 4.68 -1.99 16.99
C GLY A 74 3.74 -0.93 16.45
#